data_AF-A0A6I6DKG8-F1
#
_entry.id   AF-A0A6I6DKG8-F1
#
_cell.length_a   1.000
_cell.length_b   1.000
_cell.length_c   1.000
_cell.angle_alpha   90.00
_cell.angle_beta   90.00
_cell.angle_gamma   90.00
#
_symmetry.space_group_name_H-M   'P 1'
#
loop_
_entity.id
_entity.type
_entity.pdbx_description
1 polymer ?
#
loop_
_entity_poly.entity_id
_entity_poly.type
_entity_poly.pdbx_seq_one_letter_code
_entity_poly.pdbx_strand_id
1 'polypeptide(L)'
;MTLLKLQTSKGALPTIEIDMDMLDKSGISLNDFVGPVLSALARCSPHPRCTIYQYMTASVNFMRHCWSVFLIVDGKEEILNAFGDAVRYKKESESRFSDEIPSSYGTPLYHLQDGVAWVMENGDWKLLEAEDDLTEPEGEDDFEEEDDFEEEDPEDVDTVNATPPGKKGRLRAARGDARVGSIRNTIESLFDLPEGSVALVGPDGRALRADAFIRTLRTRWGYDD
;
A
#
# COMPACT_ATOMS: atom_id res chain seq x y z
N MET A 1 1.17 11.29 -23.86
CA MET A 1 0.66 9.91 -23.78
C MET A 1 1.78 9.00 -23.33
N THR A 2 1.67 8.41 -22.15
CA THR A 2 2.61 7.39 -21.67
C THR A 2 2.34 6.10 -22.44
N LEU A 3 3.36 5.53 -23.08
CA LEU A 3 3.24 4.23 -23.74
C LEU A 3 3.32 3.12 -22.69
N LEU A 4 2.20 2.42 -22.48
CA LEU A 4 2.13 1.28 -21.57
C LEU A 4 2.77 0.04 -22.20
N LYS A 5 3.67 -0.60 -21.46
CA LYS A 5 4.41 -1.80 -21.89
C LYS A 5 3.83 -3.01 -21.20
N LEU A 6 2.65 -3.44 -21.66
CA LEU A 6 1.95 -4.59 -21.10
C LEU A 6 2.83 -5.85 -21.19
N GLN A 7 2.87 -6.62 -20.11
CA GLN A 7 3.49 -7.93 -20.09
C GLN A 7 2.53 -8.94 -20.70
N THR A 8 3.08 -9.90 -21.45
CA THR A 8 2.33 -10.97 -22.13
C THR A 8 3.13 -12.27 -22.07
N SER A 9 3.48 -12.69 -20.85
CA SER A 9 4.18 -13.93 -20.59
C SER A 9 3.33 -15.12 -21.04
N LYS A 10 4.01 -16.15 -21.55
CA LYS A 10 3.39 -17.41 -21.96
C LYS A 10 3.42 -18.40 -20.80
N GLY A 11 2.39 -19.22 -20.70
CA GLY A 11 2.29 -20.26 -19.68
C GLY A 11 1.31 -19.88 -18.57
N ALA A 12 1.15 -20.79 -17.61
CA ALA A 12 0.36 -20.54 -16.42
C ALA A 12 1.13 -19.57 -15.50
N LEU A 13 0.42 -18.61 -14.93
CA LEU A 13 0.96 -17.59 -14.05
C LEU A 13 0.26 -17.65 -12.70
N PRO A 14 0.96 -17.32 -11.61
CA PRO A 14 0.37 -17.36 -10.27
C PRO A 14 -0.77 -16.35 -10.13
N THR A 15 -1.74 -16.70 -9.29
CA THR A 15 -2.94 -15.88 -9.09
C THR A 15 -3.18 -15.53 -7.64
N ILE A 16 -3.81 -14.38 -7.43
CA ILE A 16 -4.46 -14.02 -6.17
C ILE A 16 -5.96 -14.14 -6.40
N GLU A 17 -6.61 -15.02 -5.64
CA GLU A 17 -8.05 -15.22 -5.68
C GLU A 17 -8.71 -14.37 -4.59
N ILE A 18 -9.76 -13.64 -4.96
CA ILE A 18 -10.55 -12.78 -4.08
C ILE A 18 -12.00 -13.20 -4.15
N ASP A 19 -12.65 -13.22 -2.99
CA ASP A 19 -14.07 -13.50 -2.86
C ASP A 19 -14.93 -12.31 -3.26
N MET A 20 -15.63 -12.41 -4.40
CA MET A 20 -16.46 -11.32 -4.90
C MET A 20 -17.79 -11.23 -4.15
N ASP A 21 -18.35 -12.35 -3.69
CA ASP A 21 -19.62 -12.34 -2.94
C ASP A 21 -19.48 -11.60 -1.61
N MET A 22 -18.33 -11.73 -0.92
CA MET A 22 -18.04 -10.96 0.29
C MET A 22 -17.83 -9.48 -0.02
N LEU A 23 -17.10 -9.19 -1.10
CA LEU A 23 -16.83 -7.83 -1.49
C LEU A 23 -18.13 -7.08 -1.88
N ASP A 24 -19.00 -7.73 -2.65
CA ASP A 24 -20.33 -7.23 -3.00
C ASP A 24 -21.19 -6.97 -1.75
N LYS A 25 -21.13 -7.86 -0.75
CA LYS A 25 -21.83 -7.66 0.54
C LYS A 25 -21.29 -6.48 1.33
N SER A 26 -19.99 -6.18 1.20
CA SER A 26 -19.38 -5.01 1.84
C SER A 26 -19.70 -3.69 1.13
N GLY A 27 -20.24 -3.76 -0.10
CA GLY A 27 -20.56 -2.58 -0.91
C GLY A 27 -19.33 -1.89 -1.52
N ILE A 28 -18.18 -2.55 -1.51
CA ILE A 28 -16.90 -2.02 -2.01
C ILE A 28 -16.65 -2.59 -3.39
N SER A 29 -16.16 -1.78 -4.33
CA SER A 29 -15.80 -2.30 -5.66
C SER A 29 -14.45 -3.02 -5.63
N LEU A 30 -14.16 -3.85 -6.65
CA LEU A 30 -12.84 -4.46 -6.79
C LEU A 30 -11.74 -3.39 -6.86
N ASN A 31 -11.99 -2.28 -7.58
CA ASN A 31 -11.03 -1.18 -7.71
C ASN A 31 -10.74 -0.52 -6.36
N ASP A 32 -11.75 -0.25 -5.54
CA ASP A 32 -11.54 0.35 -4.21
C ASP A 32 -10.84 -0.64 -3.26
N PHE A 33 -11.08 -1.93 -3.46
CA PHE A 33 -10.47 -2.97 -2.66
C PHE A 33 -8.97 -3.14 -2.96
N VAL A 34 -8.58 -3.26 -4.24
CA VAL A 34 -7.17 -3.52 -4.61
C VAL A 34 -6.40 -2.27 -5.01
N GLY A 35 -7.10 -1.19 -5.39
CA GLY A 35 -6.52 0.02 -5.96
C GLY A 35 -5.49 0.70 -5.07
N PRO A 36 -5.79 0.98 -3.79
CA PRO A 36 -4.82 1.56 -2.87
C PRO A 36 -3.54 0.72 -2.75
N VAL A 37 -3.67 -0.62 -2.75
CA VAL A 37 -2.55 -1.54 -2.69
C VAL A 37 -1.72 -1.48 -3.96
N LEU A 38 -2.36 -1.54 -5.13
CA LEU A 38 -1.70 -1.47 -6.43
C LEU A 38 -0.98 -0.13 -6.65
N SER A 39 -1.62 0.98 -6.26
CA SER A 39 -1.02 2.32 -6.29
C SER A 39 0.19 2.42 -5.37
N ALA A 40 0.11 1.87 -4.15
CA ALA A 40 1.27 1.80 -3.25
C ALA A 40 2.41 0.94 -3.83
N LEU A 41 2.10 -0.23 -4.39
CA LEU A 41 3.10 -1.11 -5.01
C LEU A 41 3.78 -0.45 -6.20
N ALA A 42 3.04 0.28 -7.04
CA ALA A 42 3.61 1.02 -8.15
C ALA A 42 4.63 2.06 -7.68
N ARG A 43 4.34 2.78 -6.59
CA ARG A 43 5.20 3.84 -6.04
C ARG A 43 6.42 3.33 -5.28
N CYS A 44 6.29 2.19 -4.60
CA CYS A 44 7.29 1.69 -3.65
C CYS A 44 8.22 0.62 -4.23
N SER A 45 7.82 -0.09 -5.29
CA SER A 45 8.64 -1.17 -5.83
C SER A 45 9.75 -0.62 -6.73
N PRO A 46 10.98 -1.15 -6.67
CA PRO A 46 12.06 -0.76 -7.57
C PRO A 46 11.80 -1.35 -8.98
N HIS A 47 11.17 -0.56 -9.84
CA HIS A 47 10.74 -0.88 -11.21
C HIS A 47 9.57 -1.88 -11.29
N PRO A 48 8.36 -1.52 -10.80
CA PRO A 48 7.19 -2.35 -10.97
C PRO A 48 6.75 -2.26 -12.42
N ARG A 49 7.13 -3.26 -13.23
CA ARG A 49 6.43 -3.55 -14.47
C ARG A 49 5.65 -4.83 -14.23
N CYS A 50 4.34 -4.73 -14.26
CA CYS A 50 3.42 -5.82 -13.98
C CYS A 50 2.13 -5.60 -14.75
N THR A 51 1.60 -6.63 -15.40
CA THR A 51 0.23 -6.62 -15.94
C THR A 51 -0.59 -7.65 -15.18
N ILE A 52 -1.74 -7.23 -14.66
CA ILE A 52 -2.64 -8.09 -13.91
C ILE A 52 -3.88 -8.32 -14.76
N TYR A 53 -4.18 -9.59 -15.01
CA TYR A 53 -5.37 -10.00 -15.76
C TYR A 53 -6.45 -10.44 -14.78
N GLN A 54 -7.69 -10.12 -15.07
CA GLN A 54 -8.83 -10.66 -14.34
C GLN A 54 -9.36 -11.91 -15.04
N TYR A 55 -9.68 -12.94 -14.27
CA TYR A 55 -10.46 -14.08 -14.69
C TYR A 55 -11.52 -14.36 -13.62
N MET A 56 -12.80 -14.26 -13.95
CA MET A 56 -13.89 -14.45 -12.99
C MET A 56 -14.59 -15.78 -13.22
N THR A 57 -14.84 -16.53 -12.15
CA THR A 57 -15.56 -17.81 -12.21
C THR A 57 -16.13 -18.18 -10.84
N ALA A 58 -17.03 -19.17 -10.81
CA ALA A 58 -17.50 -19.75 -9.56
C ALA A 58 -16.37 -20.56 -8.90
N SER A 59 -16.28 -20.48 -7.57
CA SER A 59 -15.25 -21.13 -6.76
C SER A 59 -15.84 -21.78 -5.51
N VAL A 60 -15.12 -22.75 -4.97
CA VAL A 60 -15.36 -23.38 -3.65
C VAL A 60 -14.13 -23.29 -2.75
N ASN A 61 -13.11 -22.53 -3.15
CA ASN A 61 -11.80 -22.49 -2.50
C ASN A 61 -11.81 -21.82 -1.12
N PHE A 62 -12.87 -21.09 -0.78
CA PHE A 62 -13.13 -20.48 0.53
C PHE A 62 -14.03 -21.37 1.42
N MET A 63 -14.03 -22.69 1.18
CA MET A 63 -14.84 -23.69 1.90
C MET A 63 -16.36 -23.47 1.79
N ARG A 64 -16.79 -22.68 0.81
CA ARG A 64 -18.18 -22.39 0.47
C ARG A 64 -18.25 -21.98 -1.00
N HIS A 65 -19.41 -22.13 -1.62
CA HIS A 65 -19.62 -21.66 -2.99
C HIS A 65 -19.64 -20.13 -3.02
N CYS A 66 -18.92 -19.53 -3.97
CA CYS A 66 -18.90 -18.08 -4.20
C CYS A 66 -18.55 -17.74 -5.64
N TRP A 67 -18.78 -16.50 -6.03
CA TRP A 67 -18.12 -15.91 -7.20
C TRP A 67 -16.74 -15.39 -6.80
N SER A 68 -15.73 -15.67 -7.61
CA SER A 68 -14.35 -15.26 -7.34
C SER A 68 -13.74 -14.59 -8.55
N VAL A 69 -12.86 -13.62 -8.27
CA VAL A 69 -11.93 -13.09 -9.26
C VAL A 69 -10.54 -13.67 -8.99
N PHE A 70 -9.92 -14.19 -10.03
CA PHE A 70 -8.54 -14.61 -10.06
C PHE A 70 -7.74 -13.51 -10.75
N LEU A 71 -6.92 -12.81 -9.96
CA LEU A 71 -5.98 -11.81 -10.45
C LEU A 71 -4.69 -12.51 -10.85
N ILE A 72 -4.52 -12.72 -12.15
CA ILE A 72 -3.36 -13.38 -12.75
C ILE A 72 -2.24 -12.35 -12.85
N VAL A 73 -1.16 -12.54 -12.10
CA VAL A 73 -0.08 -11.56 -11.96
C VAL A 73 1.05 -11.91 -12.93
N ASP A 74 1.11 -11.19 -14.05
CA ASP A 74 2.26 -11.21 -14.97
C ASP A 74 3.25 -10.13 -14.51
N GLY A 75 4.20 -10.54 -13.68
CA GLY A 75 5.16 -9.66 -13.02
C GLY A 75 6.21 -10.47 -12.28
N LYS A 76 7.10 -9.76 -11.56
CA LYS A 76 8.05 -10.45 -10.69
C LYS A 76 7.37 -11.01 -9.45
N GLU A 77 7.93 -12.09 -8.91
CA GLU A 77 7.42 -12.78 -7.73
C GLU A 77 7.30 -11.85 -6.51
N GLU A 78 8.17 -10.85 -6.36
CA GLU A 78 8.09 -9.91 -5.23
C GLU A 78 6.83 -9.04 -5.30
N ILE A 79 6.34 -8.73 -6.51
CA ILE A 79 5.09 -7.96 -6.70
C ILE A 79 3.89 -8.84 -6.35
N LEU A 80 3.87 -10.09 -6.80
CA LEU A 80 2.83 -11.06 -6.43
C LEU A 80 2.74 -11.20 -4.90
N ASN A 81 3.87 -11.47 -4.24
CA ASN A 81 3.89 -11.71 -2.80
C ASN A 81 3.44 -10.46 -2.03
N ALA A 82 3.99 -9.28 -2.37
CA ALA A 82 3.61 -8.04 -1.71
C ALA A 82 2.12 -7.68 -1.95
N PHE A 83 1.60 -7.96 -3.15
CA PHE A 83 0.18 -7.75 -3.47
C PHE A 83 -0.72 -8.70 -2.69
N GLY A 84 -0.44 -10.00 -2.75
CA GLY A 84 -1.22 -11.02 -2.06
C GLY A 84 -1.22 -10.83 -0.55
N ASP A 85 -0.06 -10.53 0.03
CA ASP A 85 0.05 -10.27 1.47
C ASP A 85 -0.75 -9.03 1.89
N ALA A 86 -0.66 -7.92 1.14
CA ALA A 86 -1.39 -6.70 1.48
C ALA A 86 -2.90 -6.87 1.37
N VAL A 87 -3.40 -7.55 0.33
CA VAL A 87 -4.84 -7.80 0.15
C VAL A 87 -5.38 -8.77 1.20
N ARG A 88 -4.57 -9.74 1.66
CA ARG A 88 -4.97 -10.72 2.67
C ARG A 88 -5.31 -10.13 4.04
N TYR A 89 -4.79 -8.94 4.36
CA TYR A 89 -5.11 -8.26 5.63
C TYR A 89 -6.40 -7.43 5.58
N LYS A 90 -6.98 -7.21 4.40
CA LYS A 90 -8.23 -6.47 4.24
C LYS A 90 -9.40 -7.35 4.70
N LYS A 91 -10.30 -6.80 5.53
CA LYS A 91 -11.39 -7.55 6.19
C LYS A 91 -12.66 -7.62 5.34
N GLU A 92 -12.71 -6.81 4.29
CA GLU A 92 -13.88 -6.61 3.44
C GLU A 92 -14.09 -7.77 2.47
N SER A 93 -13.06 -8.59 2.24
CA SER A 93 -13.15 -9.85 1.50
C SER A 93 -12.09 -10.85 1.94
N GLU A 94 -12.35 -12.14 1.74
CA GLU A 94 -11.35 -13.19 1.85
C GLU A 94 -10.47 -13.23 0.59
N SER A 95 -9.17 -13.45 0.76
CA SER A 95 -8.26 -13.64 -0.35
C SER A 95 -7.18 -14.69 -0.06
N ARG A 96 -6.62 -15.27 -1.13
CA ARG A 96 -5.58 -16.29 -1.05
C ARG A 96 -4.70 -16.31 -2.31
N PHE A 97 -3.48 -16.81 -2.16
CA PHE A 97 -2.74 -17.33 -3.31
C PHE A 97 -3.46 -18.58 -3.83
N SER A 98 -3.62 -18.68 -5.15
CA SER A 98 -4.39 -19.74 -5.80
C SER A 98 -3.62 -20.35 -6.97
N ASP A 99 -4.29 -21.22 -7.72
CA ASP A 99 -3.71 -22.00 -8.81
C ASP A 99 -3.10 -21.10 -9.89
N GLU A 100 -2.17 -21.65 -10.66
CA GLU A 100 -1.62 -20.95 -11.81
C GLU A 100 -2.60 -21.00 -12.99
N ILE A 101 -2.90 -19.83 -13.56
CA ILE A 101 -3.83 -19.69 -14.68
C ILE A 101 -3.11 -18.99 -15.83
N PRO A 102 -3.18 -19.51 -17.07
CA PRO A 102 -2.68 -18.80 -18.24
C PRO A 102 -3.33 -17.43 -18.42
N SER A 103 -2.52 -16.39 -18.66
CA SER A 103 -3.00 -15.01 -18.91
C SER A 103 -4.00 -14.94 -20.07
N SER A 104 -3.95 -15.87 -21.02
CA SER A 104 -4.91 -15.98 -22.13
C SER A 104 -6.35 -16.28 -21.72
N TYR A 105 -6.59 -16.77 -20.50
CA TYR A 105 -7.94 -16.92 -19.97
C TYR A 105 -8.50 -15.64 -19.35
N GLY A 106 -7.63 -14.70 -19.00
CA GLY A 106 -8.03 -13.44 -18.41
C GLY A 106 -8.07 -12.28 -19.40
N THR A 107 -8.69 -11.18 -18.98
CA THR A 107 -8.62 -9.89 -19.66
C THR A 107 -7.69 -8.96 -18.87
N PRO A 108 -6.80 -8.20 -19.50
CA PRO A 108 -5.94 -7.25 -18.79
C PRO A 108 -6.80 -6.22 -18.07
N LEU A 109 -6.59 -6.07 -16.76
CA LEU A 109 -7.38 -5.17 -15.92
C LEU A 109 -6.51 -4.09 -15.28
N TYR A 110 -5.35 -4.45 -14.73
CA TYR A 110 -4.43 -3.50 -14.13
C TYR A 110 -3.05 -3.53 -14.76
N HIS A 111 -2.35 -2.41 -14.72
CA HIS A 111 -0.96 -2.34 -15.13
C HIS A 111 -0.17 -1.42 -14.21
N LEU A 112 0.96 -1.90 -13.71
CA LEU A 112 1.91 -1.10 -12.94
C LEU A 112 3.09 -0.79 -13.84
N GLN A 113 3.43 0.49 -13.97
CA GLN A 113 4.58 0.94 -14.73
C GLN A 113 5.05 2.31 -14.25
N ASP A 114 6.37 2.48 -14.14
CA ASP A 114 7.03 3.77 -13.95
C ASP A 114 6.48 4.58 -12.75
N GLY A 115 6.15 3.91 -11.64
CA GLY A 115 5.64 4.57 -10.43
C GLY A 115 4.11 4.71 -10.39
N VAL A 116 3.40 4.29 -11.44
CA VAL A 116 1.98 4.56 -11.64
C VAL A 116 1.20 3.25 -11.81
N ALA A 117 0.02 3.20 -11.20
CA ALA A 117 -0.97 2.14 -11.41
C ALA A 117 -2.03 2.62 -12.40
N TRP A 118 -2.41 1.72 -13.30
CA TRP A 118 -3.40 1.96 -14.34
C TRP A 118 -4.50 0.89 -14.25
N VAL A 119 -5.72 1.28 -14.62
CA VAL A 119 -6.88 0.40 -14.73
C VAL A 119 -7.46 0.47 -16.14
N MET A 120 -7.86 -0.68 -16.68
CA MET A 120 -8.57 -0.77 -17.95
C MET A 120 -10.06 -0.55 -17.70
N GLU A 121 -10.60 0.54 -18.22
CA GLU A 121 -12.03 0.87 -18.14
C GLU A 121 -12.57 1.19 -19.52
N ASN A 122 -13.64 0.51 -19.92
CA ASN A 122 -14.34 0.76 -21.19
C ASN A 122 -13.42 0.71 -22.43
N GLY A 123 -12.35 -0.09 -22.37
CA GLY A 123 -11.37 -0.24 -23.45
C GLY A 123 -10.20 0.74 -23.42
N ASP A 124 -10.18 1.67 -22.46
CA ASP A 124 -9.12 2.66 -22.30
C ASP A 124 -8.39 2.47 -20.96
N TRP A 125 -7.08 2.67 -20.98
CA TRP A 125 -6.28 2.70 -19.75
C TRP A 125 -6.38 4.07 -19.09
N LYS A 126 -6.85 4.07 -17.84
CA LYS A 126 -6.91 5.26 -16.98
C LYS A 126 -5.98 5.11 -15.80
N LEU A 127 -5.63 6.22 -15.18
CA LEU A 127 -4.96 6.20 -13.89
C LEU A 127 -5.88 5.54 -12.88
N LEU A 128 -5.34 4.61 -12.11
CA LEU A 128 -6.02 4.08 -10.95
C LEU A 128 -5.89 5.15 -9.86
N GLU A 129 -6.98 5.87 -9.60
CA GLU A 129 -6.99 6.95 -8.60
C GLU A 129 -6.52 6.36 -7.26
N ALA A 130 -5.42 6.90 -6.75
CA ALA A 130 -5.12 6.75 -5.34
C ALA A 130 -6.07 7.72 -4.65
N GLU A 131 -6.91 7.22 -3.74
CA GLU A 131 -7.50 8.07 -2.71
C GLU A 131 -6.34 8.59 -1.83
N ASP A 132 -5.56 9.53 -2.36
CA ASP A 132 -4.78 10.49 -1.58
C ASP A 132 -5.68 11.73 -1.33
N ASP A 133 -6.97 11.52 -1.10
CA ASP A 133 -7.95 12.54 -0.74
C ASP A 133 -8.50 12.21 0.65
N LEU A 134 -7.65 12.41 1.66
CA LEU A 134 -8.17 12.93 2.92
C LEU A 134 -8.54 14.40 2.65
N THR A 135 -9.65 14.61 1.93
CA THR A 135 -10.40 15.83 2.10
C THR A 135 -10.72 15.85 3.58
N GLU A 136 -10.18 16.83 4.30
CA GLU A 136 -10.66 17.14 5.64
C GLU A 136 -12.18 17.12 5.57
N PRO A 137 -12.89 16.39 6.44
CA PRO A 137 -14.34 16.44 6.43
C PRO A 137 -14.71 17.91 6.55
N GLU A 138 -15.46 18.44 5.58
CA GLU A 138 -16.08 19.75 5.69
C GLU A 138 -16.89 19.72 6.98
N GLY A 139 -16.30 20.26 8.04
CA GLY A 139 -16.94 20.44 9.32
C GLY A 139 -18.02 21.48 9.11
N GLU A 140 -19.26 21.03 9.06
CA GLU A 140 -20.41 21.83 9.46
C GLU A 140 -20.18 22.26 10.93
N ASP A 141 -19.47 23.36 11.13
CA ASP A 141 -19.45 24.07 12.41
C ASP A 141 -20.00 25.48 12.18
N ASP A 142 -21.31 25.56 12.43
CA ASP A 142 -22.07 26.75 12.80
C ASP A 142 -21.44 27.34 14.08
N PHE A 143 -20.59 28.36 13.96
CA PHE A 143 -20.20 29.20 15.10
C PHE A 143 -20.06 30.67 14.71
N GLU A 144 -20.72 31.49 15.50
CA GLU A 144 -20.98 32.92 15.37
C GLU A 144 -19.71 33.78 15.34
N GLU A 145 -19.78 34.89 14.58
CA GLU A 145 -18.82 36.00 14.61
C GLU A 145 -18.67 36.58 16.02
N GLU A 146 -17.41 36.75 16.46
CA GLU A 146 -16.84 37.94 17.13
C GLU A 146 -15.54 37.52 17.85
N ASP A 147 -14.37 37.99 17.40
CA ASP A 147 -13.70 39.11 18.06
C ASP A 147 -12.29 39.38 17.48
N ASP A 148 -12.02 40.69 17.46
CA ASP A 148 -10.82 41.45 17.11
C ASP A 148 -9.60 41.06 17.97
N PHE A 149 -8.40 40.87 17.39
CA PHE A 149 -7.14 41.18 18.09
C PHE A 149 -5.90 41.26 17.16
N GLU A 150 -5.46 42.51 16.97
CA GLU A 150 -4.12 43.10 16.77
C GLU A 150 -2.93 42.27 16.21
N GLU A 151 -2.32 42.82 15.15
CA GLU A 151 -0.98 42.51 14.63
C GLU A 151 0.12 42.79 15.67
N GLU A 152 0.97 41.79 15.95
CA GLU A 152 2.36 42.04 16.34
C GLU A 152 3.30 41.04 15.64
N ASP A 153 4.18 41.58 14.79
CA ASP A 153 5.48 40.99 14.45
C ASP A 153 6.48 41.50 15.51
N PRO A 154 7.37 40.65 16.06
CA PRO A 154 8.74 40.71 15.56
C PRO A 154 9.53 39.38 15.59
N GLU A 155 10.20 39.13 14.47
CA GLU A 155 11.61 38.72 14.27
C GLU A 155 12.31 37.67 15.18
N ASP A 156 12.98 36.75 14.45
CA ASP A 156 14.22 36.01 14.73
C ASP A 156 14.25 34.92 15.81
N VAL A 157 14.39 33.65 15.39
CA VAL A 157 15.67 32.91 15.52
C VAL A 157 15.71 31.56 14.77
N ASP A 158 16.86 31.36 14.12
CA ASP A 158 17.57 30.11 13.82
C ASP A 158 17.04 29.11 12.79
N THR A 159 17.64 29.26 11.60
CA THR A 159 18.02 28.22 10.64
C THR A 159 18.29 26.84 11.24
N VAL A 160 17.37 25.90 11.00
CA VAL A 160 17.70 24.48 10.81
C VAL A 160 17.14 24.03 9.48
N ASN A 161 18.01 23.46 8.65
CA ASN A 161 17.73 23.03 7.28
C ASN A 161 16.47 22.15 7.20
N ALA A 162 15.31 22.76 6.93
CA ALA A 162 14.13 22.06 6.47
C ALA A 162 14.45 21.49 5.08
N THR A 163 14.62 20.18 5.01
CA THR A 163 14.67 19.49 3.71
C THR A 163 13.28 19.63 3.09
N PRO A 164 13.14 20.12 1.86
CA PRO A 164 11.83 20.31 1.24
C PRO A 164 11.06 18.98 1.17
N PRO A 165 9.74 18.99 1.37
CA PRO A 165 8.89 17.81 1.25
C PRO A 165 9.04 17.27 -0.17
N GLY A 166 9.58 16.06 -0.30
CA GLY A 166 9.79 15.41 -1.61
C GLY A 166 11.19 14.86 -1.86
N LYS A 167 12.18 15.12 -1.00
CA LYS A 167 13.43 14.35 -1.06
C LYS A 167 13.31 13.08 -0.22
N LYS A 168 12.87 11.99 -0.87
CA LYS A 168 12.98 10.61 -0.34
C LYS A 168 14.43 10.38 0.12
N GLY A 169 14.67 10.51 1.42
CA GLY A 169 15.95 10.19 2.03
C GLY A 169 16.33 8.77 1.68
N ARG A 170 17.61 8.52 1.36
CA ARG A 170 18.08 7.16 1.05
C ARG A 170 17.79 6.26 2.25
N LEU A 171 16.81 5.38 2.13
CA LEU A 171 16.48 4.40 3.15
C LEU A 171 17.66 3.42 3.25
N ARG A 172 18.27 3.36 4.44
CA ARG A 172 19.35 2.43 4.76
C ARG A 172 18.85 1.48 5.83
N ALA A 173 19.38 0.26 5.84
CA ALA A 173 19.16 -0.65 6.96
C ALA A 173 19.57 0.03 8.27
N ALA A 174 18.69 0.02 9.26
CA ALA A 174 19.00 0.50 10.59
C ALA A 174 20.19 -0.30 11.16
N ARG A 175 21.10 0.37 11.86
CA ARG A 175 22.21 -0.32 12.52
C ARG A 175 21.68 -1.10 13.73
N GLY A 176 22.27 -2.25 14.04
CA GLY A 176 21.81 -3.10 15.16
C GLY A 176 21.94 -2.42 16.54
N ASP A 177 22.84 -1.45 16.69
CA ASP A 177 23.06 -0.65 17.89
C ASP A 177 22.17 0.61 17.98
N ALA A 178 21.34 0.88 16.96
CA ALA A 178 20.36 1.95 17.04
C ALA A 178 19.25 1.62 18.05
N ARG A 179 18.75 2.65 18.74
CA ARG A 179 17.59 2.51 19.63
C ARG A 179 16.29 2.51 18.83
N VAL A 180 15.32 1.71 19.31
CA VAL A 180 13.96 1.65 18.77
C VAL A 180 13.31 3.03 18.74
N GLY A 181 13.45 3.83 19.81
CA GLY A 181 12.95 5.20 19.84
C GLY A 181 13.56 6.10 18.77
N SER A 182 14.87 6.02 18.56
CA SER A 182 15.53 6.82 17.50
C SER A 182 15.03 6.46 16.11
N ILE A 183 14.76 5.17 15.85
CA ILE A 183 14.18 4.74 14.57
C ILE A 183 12.73 5.20 14.44
N ARG A 184 11.92 5.14 15.50
CA ARG A 184 10.54 5.66 15.49
C ARG A 184 10.52 7.13 15.14
N ASN A 185 11.28 7.97 15.85
CA ASN A 185 11.33 9.40 15.59
C ASN A 185 11.82 9.69 14.16
N THR A 186 12.78 8.90 13.66
CA THR A 186 13.23 9.06 12.26
C THR A 186 12.12 8.73 11.26
N ILE A 187 11.33 7.69 11.52
CA ILE A 187 10.18 7.34 10.67
C ILE A 187 9.11 8.44 10.78
N GLU A 188 8.78 8.89 11.99
CA GLU A 188 7.82 9.97 12.23
C GLU A 188 8.20 11.25 11.50
N SER A 189 9.45 11.70 11.61
CA SER A 189 9.93 12.89 10.89
C SER A 189 10.06 12.68 9.38
N LEU A 190 10.35 11.46 8.90
CA LEU A 190 10.53 11.21 7.46
C LEU A 190 9.19 11.09 6.73
N PHE A 191 8.12 10.76 7.45
CA PHE A 191 6.77 10.57 6.92
C PHE A 191 5.75 11.57 7.47
N ASP A 192 6.21 12.62 8.16
CA ASP A 192 5.37 13.66 8.78
C ASP A 192 4.24 13.09 9.65
N LEU A 193 4.55 12.05 10.44
CA LEU A 193 3.60 11.43 11.36
C LEU A 193 3.62 12.11 12.73
N PRO A 194 2.47 12.15 13.46
CA PRO A 194 2.45 12.69 14.82
C PRO A 194 3.39 11.91 15.76
N GLU A 195 3.99 12.62 16.71
CA GLU A 195 4.90 12.03 17.69
C GLU A 195 4.24 10.85 18.44
N GLY A 196 4.93 9.71 18.47
CA GLY A 196 4.45 8.49 19.13
C GLY A 196 3.51 7.63 18.31
N SER A 197 3.23 7.98 17.05
CA SER A 197 2.34 7.22 16.16
C SER A 197 2.97 5.92 15.63
N VAL A 198 4.30 5.77 15.75
CA VAL A 198 5.03 4.59 15.22
C VAL A 198 5.38 3.61 16.34
N ALA A 199 4.99 2.34 16.15
CA ALA A 199 5.38 1.23 17.02
C ALA A 199 6.16 0.16 16.25
N LEU A 200 7.29 -0.29 16.81
CA LEU A 200 8.02 -1.45 16.31
C LEU A 200 7.66 -2.67 17.16
N VAL A 201 7.05 -3.68 16.54
CA VAL A 201 6.50 -4.87 17.21
C VAL A 201 7.35 -6.11 16.97
N GLY A 202 7.41 -6.99 17.98
CA GLY A 202 7.95 -8.34 17.82
C GLY A 202 6.95 -9.28 17.15
N PRO A 203 7.34 -10.55 16.88
CA PRO A 203 6.44 -11.56 16.32
C PRO A 203 5.29 -11.94 17.26
N ASP A 204 5.38 -11.58 18.55
CA ASP A 204 4.33 -11.71 19.55
C ASP A 204 3.28 -10.58 19.50
N GLY A 205 3.42 -9.65 18.54
CA GLY A 205 2.55 -8.48 18.40
C GLY A 205 2.76 -7.41 19.47
N ARG A 206 3.75 -7.57 20.36
CA ARG A 206 4.02 -6.60 21.42
C ARG A 206 5.02 -5.56 20.96
N ALA A 207 4.69 -4.29 21.20
CA ALA A 207 5.59 -3.18 20.94
C ALA A 207 6.85 -3.27 21.82
N LEU A 208 8.02 -3.06 21.22
CA LEU A 208 9.25 -2.90 21.97
C LEU A 208 9.28 -1.54 22.67
N ARG A 209 9.99 -1.45 23.79
CA ARG A 209 10.24 -0.18 24.47
C ARG A 209 11.20 0.69 23.67
N ALA A 210 11.12 2.00 23.83
CA ALA A 210 11.94 2.97 23.09
C ALA A 210 13.45 2.84 23.37
N ASP A 211 13.83 2.34 24.54
CA ASP A 211 15.21 2.11 24.97
C ASP A 211 15.82 0.79 24.46
N ALA A 212 15.00 -0.10 23.85
CA ALA A 212 15.49 -1.33 23.26
C ALA A 212 16.32 -1.07 21.98
N PHE A 213 17.19 -2.01 21.63
CA PHE A 213 18.02 -1.93 20.42
C PHE A 213 17.38 -2.64 19.23
N ILE A 214 17.73 -2.21 18.01
CA ILE A 214 17.27 -2.85 16.77
C ILE A 214 17.76 -4.29 16.64
N ARG A 215 18.97 -4.61 17.10
CA ARG A 215 19.44 -6.02 17.18
C ARG A 215 18.48 -6.89 17.99
N THR A 216 17.94 -6.37 19.09
CA THR A 216 16.99 -7.09 19.94
C THR A 216 15.69 -7.38 19.20
N LEU A 217 15.23 -6.42 18.38
CA LEU A 217 14.07 -6.59 17.52
C LEU A 217 14.33 -7.67 16.46
N ARG A 218 15.48 -7.61 15.77
CA ARG A 218 15.89 -8.58 14.74
C ARG A 218 15.98 -10.00 15.27
N THR A 219 16.67 -10.19 16.40
CA THR A 219 16.77 -11.51 17.05
C THR A 219 15.39 -12.08 17.39
N ARG A 220 14.43 -11.26 17.84
CA ARG A 220 13.07 -11.74 18.11
C ARG A 220 12.38 -12.26 16.85
N TRP A 221 12.61 -11.62 15.71
CA TRP A 221 12.07 -12.03 14.41
C TRP A 221 12.85 -13.19 13.76
N GLY A 222 13.91 -13.71 14.40
CA GLY A 222 14.75 -14.77 13.84
C GLY A 222 15.71 -14.28 12.75
N TYR A 223 15.93 -12.96 12.65
CA TYR A 223 17.00 -12.41 11.84
C TYR A 223 18.30 -12.43 12.64
N ASP A 224 19.29 -13.19 12.16
CA ASP A 224 20.68 -13.06 12.59
C ASP A 224 21.30 -11.88 11.82
N ASP A 225 22.00 -10.99 12.55
CA ASP A 225 22.75 -9.84 11.99
C ASP A 225 24.00 -10.29 11.21
#